data_AF-A0A5K1GIZ6-F1
#
_entry.id   AF-A0A5K1GIZ6-F1
#
_cell.length_a   1.000
_cell.length_b   1.000
_cell.length_c   1.000
_cell.angle_alpha   90.00
_cell.angle_beta   90.00
_cell.angle_gamma   90.00
#
_symmetry.space_group_name_H-M   'P 1'
#
loop_
_entity.id
_entity.type
_entity.pdbx_description
1 polymer ?
#
loop_
_entity_poly.entity_id
_entity_poly.type
_entity_poly.pdbx_seq_one_letter_code
_entity_poly.pdbx_strand_id
1 'polypeptide(L)' 'DELRKELGMDVELPAVLLMGGGEGMGPIEATARALGDALYNESLGEPVGQLIVVCGRNQKLLSRLKAITWKIPVQ' A
#
# COMPACT_ATOMS: atom_id res chain seq x y z
N ASP A 1 8.58 16.53 1.04
CA ASP A 1 7.70 16.46 -0.15
C ASP A 1 8.38 15.99 -1.43
N GLU A 2 9.64 16.39 -1.67
CA GLU A 2 10.37 15.97 -2.89
C GLU A 2 10.39 14.44 -3.07
N LEU A 3 10.77 13.68 -2.04
CA LEU A 3 10.80 12.22 -2.10
C LEU A 3 9.43 11.59 -2.42
N ARG A 4 8.34 12.17 -1.91
CA ARG A 4 6.99 11.67 -2.18
C ARG A 4 6.65 11.83 -3.67
N LYS A 5 6.98 12.99 -4.24
CA LYS A 5 6.79 13.26 -5.67
C LYS A 5 7.63 12.32 -6.54
N GLU A 6 8.89 12.10 -6.17
CA GLU A 6 9.80 11.20 -6.89
C GLU A 6 9.30 9.75 -6.92
N LEU A 7 8.67 9.31 -5.82
CA LEU A 7 8.13 7.96 -5.68
C LEU A 7 6.69 7.82 -6.22
N GLY A 8 6.10 8.88 -6.76
CA GLY A 8 4.71 8.88 -7.25
C GLY A 8 3.66 8.80 -6.13
N MET A 9 4.05 9.13 -4.90
CA MET A 9 3.18 9.15 -3.73
C MET A 9 2.31 10.40 -3.70
N ASP A 10 1.16 10.29 -3.04
CA ASP A 10 0.35 11.46 -2.71
C ASP A 10 1.09 12.33 -1.68
N VAL A 11 1.12 13.65 -1.92
CA VAL A 11 1.88 14.59 -1.10
C VAL A 11 1.13 14.98 0.18
N GLU A 12 -0.20 14.91 0.18
CA GLU A 12 -1.05 15.34 1.29
C GLU A 12 -1.46 14.18 2.18
N LEU A 13 -1.67 12.98 1.62
CA LEU A 13 -2.15 11.83 2.40
C LEU A 13 -1.07 11.25 3.32
N PRO A 14 -1.39 10.91 4.57
CA PRO A 14 -0.48 10.17 5.44
C PRO A 14 -0.17 8.79 4.85
N ALA A 15 1.06 8.33 5.02
CA ALA A 15 1.58 7.14 4.35
C ALA A 15 1.90 6.03 5.34
N VAL A 16 1.44 4.82 5.04
CA VAL A 16 1.84 3.59 5.74
C VAL A 16 2.84 2.83 4.87
N LEU A 17 4.03 2.57 5.41
CA LEU A 17 5.04 1.73 4.77
C LEU A 17 4.93 0.30 5.30
N LEU A 18 4.52 -0.63 4.45
CA LEU A 18 4.44 -2.05 4.75
C LEU A 18 5.63 -2.79 4.12
N MET A 19 6.43 -3.44 4.95
CA MET A 19 7.56 -4.25 4.53
C MET A 19 7.47 -5.64 5.15
N GLY A 20 7.72 -6.68 4.34
CA GLY A 20 7.85 -8.05 4.82
C GLY A 20 9.32 -8.45 4.95
N GLY A 21 9.67 -9.15 6.04
CA GLY A 21 11.02 -9.70 6.22
C GLY A 21 11.43 -10.59 5.03
N GLY A 22 12.72 -10.54 4.65
CA GLY A 22 13.25 -10.95 3.34
C GLY A 22 13.08 -12.41 2.91
N GLU A 23 12.43 -13.26 3.71
CA GLU A 23 12.17 -14.67 3.41
C GLU A 23 10.69 -14.99 3.13
N GLY A 24 9.84 -13.97 3.02
CA GLY A 24 8.45 -14.19 2.62
C GLY A 24 7.56 -14.78 3.72
N MET A 25 7.94 -14.63 4.98
CA MET A 25 7.12 -15.05 6.13
C MET A 25 6.18 -13.93 6.57
N GLY A 26 4.88 -14.23 6.53
CA GLY A 26 3.80 -13.38 7.03
C GLY A 26 2.71 -13.12 5.99
N PRO A 27 1.45 -12.89 6.40
CA PRO A 27 0.37 -12.64 5.48
C PRO A 27 0.39 -11.18 4.99
N ILE A 28 1.51 -10.73 4.39
CA ILE A 28 1.70 -9.34 3.93
C ILE A 28 0.56 -8.89 3.02
N GLU A 29 0.06 -9.78 2.16
CA GLU A 29 -1.11 -9.48 1.35
C GLU A 29 -2.38 -9.25 2.18
N ALA A 30 -2.63 -10.06 3.20
CA ALA A 30 -3.80 -9.87 4.06
C ALA A 30 -3.69 -8.56 4.83
N THR A 31 -2.50 -8.23 5.34
CA THR A 31 -2.23 -6.95 6.00
C THR A 31 -2.41 -5.78 5.02
N ALA A 32 -1.89 -5.89 3.80
CA ALA A 32 -2.05 -4.85 2.78
C ALA A 32 -3.53 -4.61 2.46
N ARG A 33 -4.32 -5.68 2.30
CA ARG A 33 -5.77 -5.59 2.07
C ARG A 33 -6.48 -4.91 3.24
N ALA A 34 -6.23 -5.36 4.46
CA ALA A 34 -6.83 -4.78 5.66
C ALA A 34 -6.48 -3.29 5.83
N LEU A 35 -5.24 -2.91 5.48
CA LEU A 35 -4.83 -1.50 5.46
C LEU A 35 -5.54 -0.72 4.35
N GLY A 36 -5.72 -1.31 3.16
CA GLY A 36 -6.48 -0.70 2.07
C GLY A 36 -7.90 -0.34 2.46
N ASP A 37 -8.57 -1.22 3.21
CA ASP A 37 -9.92 -0.98 3.73
C ASP A 37 -9.90 0.05 4.89
N ALA A 38 -8.95 -0.07 5.82
CA ALA A 38 -8.86 0.80 7.00
C ALA A 38 -8.46 2.25 6.68
N LEU A 39 -7.74 2.47 5.57
CA LEU A 39 -7.30 3.78 5.11
C LEU A 39 -8.28 4.44 4.15
N TYR A 40 -9.47 3.86 3.96
CA TYR A 40 -10.55 4.45 3.17
C TYR A 40 -11.73 4.82 4.07
N ASN A 41 -12.24 6.04 3.91
CA ASN A 41 -13.43 6.47 4.64
C ASN A 41 -14.68 6.28 3.77
N GLU A 42 -15.43 5.21 4.01
CA GLU A 42 -16.67 4.90 3.28
C GLU A 42 -17.76 5.98 3.44
N SER A 43 -17.76 6.75 4.53
CA SER A 43 -18.77 7.80 4.76
C SER A 43 -18.50 9.04 3.93
N LEU A 44 -17.22 9.37 3.70
CA LEU A 44 -16.79 10.50 2.87
C LEU A 44 -16.53 10.10 1.42
N GLY A 45 -16.36 8.79 1.16
CA GLY A 45 -16.07 8.26 -0.17
C GLY A 45 -14.64 8.54 -0.63
N GLU A 46 -13.70 8.80 0.29
CA GLU A 46 -12.34 9.25 -0.04
C GLU A 46 -11.25 8.52 0.78
N PRO A 47 -10.03 8.42 0.24
CA PRO A 47 -8.89 7.91 1.00
C PRO A 47 -8.51 8.86 2.14
N VAL A 48 -8.27 8.31 3.33
CA VAL A 48 -7.70 9.03 4.48
C VAL A 48 -6.21 8.74 4.67
N GLY A 49 -5.65 7.87 3.84
CA GLY A 49 -4.22 7.59 3.78
C GLY A 49 -3.84 6.80 2.53
N GLN A 50 -2.55 6.52 2.40
CA GLN A 50 -1.97 5.77 1.28
C GLN A 50 -1.08 4.64 1.80
N LEU A 51 -0.87 3.62 0.96
CA LEU A 51 -0.07 2.44 1.30
C LEU A 51 1.13 2.31 0.36
N ILE A 52 2.30 2.00 0.93
CA ILE A 52 3.51 1.70 0.19
C ILE A 52 3.95 0.30 0.57
N VAL A 53 4.09 -0.59 -0.41
CA VAL A 53 4.44 -2.00 -0.14
C VAL A 53 5.76 -2.38 -0.79
N VAL A 54 6.80 -2.54 0.03
CA VAL A 54 8.11 -2.99 -0.46
C VAL A 54 8.13 -4.52 -0.53
N CYS A 55 7.92 -5.06 -1.73
CA CYS A 55 7.92 -6.51 -1.98
C CYS A 55 9.34 -7.11 -2.07
N GLY A 56 10.39 -6.30 -2.12
CA GLY A 56 11.77 -6.76 -2.29
C GLY A 56 11.94 -7.66 -3.52
N ARG A 57 12.49 -8.87 -3.32
CA ARG A 57 12.65 -9.88 -4.38
C ARG A 57 11.40 -10.73 -4.63
N ASN A 58 10.32 -10.54 -3.86
CA ASN A 58 9.10 -11.35 -3.95
C ASN A 58 8.20 -10.90 -5.11
N GLN A 59 8.55 -11.30 -6.33
CA GLN A 59 7.79 -10.96 -7.54
C GLN A 59 6.37 -11.53 -7.53
N LYS A 60 6.16 -12.69 -6.89
CA LYS A 60 4.83 -13.31 -6.77
C LYS A 60 3.89 -12.43 -5.94
N LEU A 61 4.39 -11.87 -4.83
CA LEU A 61 3.62 -10.93 -4.01
C LEU A 61 3.32 -9.64 -4.80
N LEU A 62 4.32 -9.08 -5.49
CA LEU A 62 4.13 -7.87 -6.30
C LEU A 62 3.02 -8.06 -7.34
N SER A 63 3.05 -9.17 -8.10
CA SER A 63 2.02 -9.48 -9.08
C SER A 63 0.63 -9.62 -8.46
N ARG A 64 0.52 -10.25 -7.29
CA ARG A 64 -0.76 -10.40 -6.58
C ARG A 64 -1.31 -9.06 -6.10
N LEU A 65 -0.46 -8.18 -5.54
CA LEU A 65 -0.87 -6.86 -5.06
C LEU A 65 -1.24 -5.91 -6.20
N LYS A 66 -0.53 -5.97 -7.34
CA LYS A 66 -0.85 -5.18 -8.55
C LYS A 66 -2.18 -5.58 -9.20
N ALA A 67 -2.64 -6.81 -8.98
CA ALA A 67 -3.92 -7.28 -9.52
C ALA A 67 -5.13 -6.81 -8.69
N ILE A 68 -4.91 -6.15 -7.54
CA ILE A 68 -5.98 -5.64 -6.69
C ILE A 68 -6.41 -4.26 -7.18
N THR A 69 -7.73 -4.06 -7.29
CA THR A 69 -8.31 -2.72 -7.45
C THR A 69 -8.42 -2.06 -6.08
N TRP A 70 -7.58 -1.06 -5.83
CA TRP A 70 -7.54 -0.36 -4.55
C TRP A 70 -8.48 0.85 -4.53
N LYS A 71 -9.10 1.10 -3.36
CA LYS A 71 -9.86 2.34 -3.11
C LYS A 71 -8.98 3.52 -2.66
N ILE A 72 -7.73 3.22 -2.30
CA ILE A 72 -6.72 4.18 -1.88
C ILE A 72 -5.53 4.18 -2.85
N PRO A 73 -4.71 5.23 -2.87
CA PRO A 73 -3.42 5.19 -3.55
C PRO A 73 -2.50 4.13 -2.95
N VAL A 74 -1.91 3.29 -3.82
CA VAL A 74 -0.94 2.25 -3.42
C VAL A 74 0.27 2.28 -4.34
N GLN A 75 1.46 2.25 -3.76
CA GLN A 75 2.75 2.22 -4.47
C GLN A 75 3.59 0.98 -4.16
#